data_AF-A0A960MWP1-F1
#
_entry.id   AF-A0A960MWP1-F1
#
_cell.length_a   1.000
_cell.length_b   1.000
_cell.length_c   1.000
_cell.angle_alpha   90.00
_cell.angle_beta   90.00
_cell.angle_gamma   90.00
#
_symmetry.space_group_name_H-M   'P 1'
#
loop_
_entity.id
_entity.type
_entity.pdbx_description
1 polymer ?
#
loop_
_entity_poly.entity_id
_entity_poly.type
_entity_poly.pdbx_seq_one_letter_code
_entity_poly.pdbx_strand_id
1 'polypeptide(L)' 'MSTTPKPKPSSKPVTEIAYILDRSGSMSSVTEAAIAGFNQFLRDQQQGELESEGIARLTLVLFDDEYLVPVDNLPISEVT' A
#
# COMPACT_ATOMS: atom_id res chain seq x y z
N MET A 1 1.53 -48.71 -3.17
CA MET A 1 0.91 -47.55 -3.85
C MET A 1 1.38 -46.30 -3.14
N SER A 2 2.43 -45.66 -3.65
CA SER A 2 3.01 -44.45 -3.04
C SER A 2 2.26 -43.24 -3.60
N THR A 3 1.38 -42.64 -2.81
CA THR A 3 0.73 -41.38 -3.18
C THR A 3 1.68 -40.25 -2.81
N THR A 4 2.53 -39.84 -3.76
CA THR A 4 3.31 -38.61 -3.63
C THR A 4 2.32 -37.43 -3.50
N PRO A 5 2.41 -36.59 -2.46
CA PRO A 5 1.52 -35.45 -2.33
C PRO A 5 1.86 -34.45 -3.44
N LYS A 6 0.80 -34.02 -4.16
CA LYS A 6 0.88 -32.99 -5.21
C LYS A 6 1.41 -31.70 -4.56
N PRO A 7 2.42 -31.01 -5.13
CA PRO A 7 2.92 -29.77 -4.56
C PRO A 7 1.79 -28.74 -4.54
N LYS A 8 1.55 -28.15 -3.35
CA LYS A 8 0.62 -27.04 -3.17
C LYS A 8 1.20 -25.85 -3.96
N PRO A 9 0.43 -25.17 -4.82
CA PRO A 9 0.95 -24.01 -5.53
C PRO A 9 1.44 -22.98 -4.51
N SER A 10 2.72 -22.65 -4.55
CA SER A 10 3.33 -21.64 -3.70
C SER A 10 2.90 -20.26 -4.20
N SER A 11 1.74 -19.80 -3.77
CA SER A 11 1.30 -18.43 -4.00
C SER A 11 2.28 -17.48 -3.29
N LYS A 12 2.80 -16.49 -4.02
CA LYS A 12 3.57 -15.40 -3.40
C LYS A 12 2.73 -14.76 -2.28
N PRO A 13 3.35 -14.38 -1.14
CA PRO A 13 2.64 -13.64 -0.10
C PRO A 13 2.09 -12.33 -0.67
N VAL A 14 0.86 -11.99 -0.27
CA VAL A 14 0.19 -10.74 -0.64
C VAL A 14 0.10 -9.86 0.59
N THR A 15 0.55 -8.62 0.47
CA THR A 15 0.46 -7.59 1.50
C THR A 15 -0.52 -6.52 1.05
N GLU A 16 -1.53 -6.24 1.86
CA GLU A 16 -2.47 -5.14 1.64
C GLU A 16 -2.16 -4.00 2.61
N ILE A 17 -2.03 -2.80 2.08
CA ILE A 17 -1.68 -1.58 2.81
C ILE A 17 -2.83 -0.60 2.68
N ALA A 18 -3.51 -0.31 3.79
CA ALA A 18 -4.49 0.77 3.88
C ALA A 18 -3.83 1.99 4.51
N TYR A 19 -3.64 3.05 3.72
CA TYR A 19 -3.03 4.30 4.16
C TYR A 19 -4.11 5.36 4.33
N ILE A 20 -4.34 5.82 5.55
CA ILE A 20 -5.43 6.74 5.89
C ILE A 20 -4.81 8.07 6.34
N LEU A 21 -5.06 9.14 5.58
CA LEU A 21 -4.53 10.48 5.82
C LEU A 21 -5.64 11.46 6.19
N ASP A 22 -5.46 12.14 7.31
CA ASP A 22 -6.30 13.26 7.75
C ASP A 22 -5.97 14.50 6.90
N ARG A 23 -7.00 15.15 6.34
CA ARG A 23 -6.90 16.42 5.59
C ARG A 23 -7.57 17.60 6.29
N SER A 24 -7.98 17.42 7.56
CA SER A 24 -8.64 18.46 8.36
C SER A 24 -7.71 19.64 8.63
N GLY A 25 -8.28 20.80 8.97
CA GLY A 25 -7.51 22.01 9.26
C GLY A 25 -6.53 21.87 10.43
N SER A 26 -6.69 20.86 11.29
CA SER A 26 -5.75 20.55 12.37
C SER A 26 -4.37 20.13 11.85
N MET A 27 -4.32 19.55 10.64
CA MET A 27 -3.10 19.11 9.98
C MET A 27 -2.31 20.25 9.35
N SER A 28 -2.86 21.48 9.28
CA SER A 28 -2.28 22.61 8.53
C SER A 28 -0.79 22.89 8.82
N SER A 29 -0.33 22.69 10.05
CA SER A 29 1.07 22.87 10.43
C SER A 29 2.01 21.73 10.01
N VAL A 30 1.46 20.56 9.67
CA VAL A 30 2.19 19.32 9.36
C VAL A 30 1.81 18.71 8.00
N THR A 31 0.90 19.34 7.25
CA THR A 31 0.41 18.85 5.95
C THR A 31 1.56 18.55 5.00
N GLU A 32 2.53 19.46 4.87
CA GLU A 32 3.69 19.26 3.98
C GLU A 32 4.52 18.05 4.40
N ALA A 33 4.73 17.86 5.70
CA ALA A 33 5.47 16.73 6.24
C ALA A 33 4.72 15.40 6.01
N ALA A 34 3.39 15.40 6.15
CA ALA A 34 2.55 14.24 5.87
C ALA A 34 2.61 13.84 4.38
N ILE A 35 2.51 14.82 3.47
CA ILE A 35 2.64 14.59 2.02
C ILE A 35 4.04 14.07 1.68
N ALA A 36 5.08 14.71 2.19
CA ALA A 36 6.46 14.28 1.96
C ALA A 36 6.71 12.86 2.48
N GLY A 37 6.19 12.54 3.67
CA GLY A 37 6.28 11.23 4.29
C GLY A 37 5.55 10.15 3.49
N PHE A 38 4.33 10.43 3.01
CA PHE A 38 3.60 9.51 2.13
C PHE A 38 4.35 9.26 0.82
N ASN A 39 4.85 10.32 0.17
CA ASN A 39 5.59 10.19 -1.07
C ASN A 39 6.90 9.41 -0.90
N GLN A 40 7.58 9.59 0.22
CA GLN A 40 8.76 8.79 0.56
C GLN A 40 8.38 7.34 0.80
N PHE A 41 7.34 7.09 1.61
CA PHE A 41 6.82 5.75 1.85
C PHE A 41 6.50 5.02 0.55
N LEU A 42 5.77 5.67 -0.37
CA LEU A 42 5.41 5.08 -1.66
C LEU A 42 6.65 4.66 -2.45
N ARG A 43 7.65 5.55 -2.57
CA ARG A 43 8.91 5.23 -3.25
C ARG A 43 9.67 4.09 -2.58
N ASP A 44 9.74 4.08 -1.26
CA ASP A 44 10.45 3.04 -0.49
C ASP A 44 9.77 1.67 -0.68
N GLN A 45 8.44 1.63 -0.75
CA GLN A 45 7.70 0.39 -1.04
C GLN A 45 7.87 -0.07 -2.50
N GLN A 46 7.92 0.87 -3.46
CA GLN A 46 8.15 0.58 -4.89
C GLN A 46 9.59 0.12 -5.18
N GLN A 47 10.56 0.60 -4.40
CA GLN A 47 11.98 0.25 -4.56
C GLN A 47 12.42 -0.92 -3.66
N GLY A 48 11.61 -1.28 -2.65
CA GLY A 48 11.94 -2.25 -1.62
C GLY A 48 11.73 -3.71 -2.01
N GLU A 49 12.09 -4.61 -1.10
CA GLU A 49 12.08 -6.07 -1.34
C GLU A 49 10.68 -6.67 -1.53
N LEU A 50 9.60 -5.89 -1.33
CA LEU A 50 8.22 -6.32 -1.56
C LEU A 50 7.93 -6.69 -3.02
N GLU A 51 8.59 -6.07 -4.00
CA GLU A 51 8.48 -6.49 -5.41
C GLU A 51 9.15 -7.87 -5.65
N SER A 52 10.24 -8.16 -4.94
CA SER A 52 11.01 -9.40 -5.08
C SER A 52 10.40 -10.57 -4.32
N GLU A 53 9.78 -10.35 -3.15
CA GLU A 53 9.30 -11.41 -2.26
C GLU A 53 7.79 -11.65 -2.32
N GLY A 54 7.00 -10.71 -2.84
CA GLY A 54 5.54 -10.75 -2.74
C GLY A 54 4.79 -9.88 -3.75
N ILE A 55 3.50 -9.65 -3.47
CA ILE A 55 2.67 -8.65 -4.15
C ILE A 55 2.19 -7.67 -3.09
N ALA A 56 2.48 -6.38 -3.24
CA ALA A 56 1.97 -5.33 -2.36
C ALA A 56 0.88 -4.52 -3.06
N ARG A 57 -0.23 -4.28 -2.35
CA ARG A 57 -1.37 -3.50 -2.84
C ARG A 57 -1.65 -2.35 -1.88
N LEU A 58 -1.95 -1.17 -2.43
CA LEU A 58 -2.19 0.06 -1.69
C LEU A 58 -3.63 0.52 -1.88
N THR A 59 -4.26 0.92 -0.79
CA THR A 59 -5.44 1.78 -0.77
C THR A 59 -5.07 3.06 -0.04
N LEU A 60 -5.26 4.21 -0.68
CA LEU A 60 -5.08 5.53 -0.07
C LEU A 60 -6.47 6.11 0.20
N VAL A 61 -6.72 6.48 1.45
CA VAL A 61 -7.92 7.17 1.89
C VAL A 61 -7.52 8.53 2.44
N LEU A 62 -8.15 9.60 1.95
CA LEU A 62 -8.04 10.95 2.51
C LEU A 62 -9.35 11.27 3.22
N PHE A 63 -9.32 11.74 4.46
CA PHE A 63 -10.56 12.00 5.22
C PHE A 63 -10.56 13.33 5.97
N ASP A 64 -11.73 13.96 6.02
CA ASP A 64 -12.13 15.02 6.95
C ASP A 64 -13.64 14.89 7.25
N ASP A 65 -14.46 15.91 6.96
CA ASP A 65 -15.92 15.84 6.91
C ASP A 65 -16.42 14.87 5.83
N GLU A 66 -15.60 14.59 4.82
CA GLU A 66 -15.85 13.58 3.77
C GLU A 66 -14.61 12.73 3.52
N TYR A 67 -14.78 11.54 2.95
CA TYR A 67 -13.68 10.68 2.54
C TYR A 67 -13.53 10.59 1.03
N LEU A 68 -12.29 10.53 0.57
CA LEU A 68 -11.90 10.27 -0.80
C LEU A 68 -11.00 9.03 -0.82
N VAL A 69 -11.10 8.23 -1.89
CA VAL A 69 -10.25 7.05 -2.10
C VAL A 69 -9.51 7.21 -3.43
N PRO A 70 -8.43 8.01 -3.49
CA PRO A 70 -7.71 8.26 -4.75
C PRO A 70 -7.02 7.01 -5.31
N VAL A 71 -6.63 6.09 -4.44
CA VAL A 71 -6.03 4.80 -4.80
C VAL A 71 -6.88 3.73 -4.14
N ASP A 72 -7.49 2.85 -4.93
CA ASP A 72 -8.29 1.74 -4.41
C ASP A 72 -7.66 0.41 -4.81
N ASN A 73 -7.04 -0.24 -3.83
CA ASN A 73 -6.52 -1.58 -3.94
C ASN A 73 -5.68 -1.79 -5.21
N LEU A 74 -4.74 -0.88 -5.49
CA LEU A 74 -3.87 -0.97 -6.67
C LEU A 74 -2.53 -1.62 -6.31
N PRO A 75 -1.91 -2.41 -7.19
CA PRO A 75 -0.52 -2.81 -7.01
C PRO A 75 0.34 -1.57 -6.75
N ILE A 76 1.17 -1.59 -5.71
CA ILE A 76 1.89 -0.39 -5.29
C ILE A 76 2.86 0.12 -6.37
N SER A 77 3.33 -0.77 -7.24
CA SER A 77 4.15 -0.48 -8.42
C SER A 77 3.40 0.27 -9.54
N GLU A 78 2.07 0.27 -9.53
CA GLU A 78 1.23 0.95 -10.52
C GLU A 78 0.72 2.31 -10.04
N VAL A 79 1.01 2.70 -8.78
CA VAL A 79 0.59 3.99 -8.20
C VAL A 79 1.56 5.10 -8.65
N THR A 80 1.02 6.17 -9.26
CA THR A 80 1.79 7.28 -9.87
C THR A 80 1.51 8.63 -9.23
#